data_AF-A0AAP1RHP5-F1
#
_entry.id   AF-A0AAP1RHP5-F1
#
_cell.length_a   1.000
_cell.length_b   1.000
_cell.length_c   1.000
_cell.angle_alpha   90.00
_cell.angle_beta   90.00
_cell.angle_gamma   90.00
#
_symmetry.space_group_name_H-M   'P 1'
#
loop_
_entity.id
_entity.type
_entity.pdbx_description
1 polymer ?
#
loop_
_entity_poly.entity_id
_entity_poly.type
_entity_poly.pdbx_seq_one_letter_code
_entity_poly.pdbx_strand_id
1 'polypeptide(L)'
;MSNTCITRIENYWKIKTKNANDLFNQGNYNEALTYYTDALYRAEVLTKNTRTCNNVGIPFMQVYMISCNNLANTYKELGKPKQAVRMLKNSVYYLLHLIEKNKNDTQEIQLELRRATLNYFSFTEEIQYTNKEDYLMLVLKENVLKNEA
;
A
#
# COMPACT_ATOMS: atom_id res chain seq x y z
N MET A 1 0.98 -20.98 7.42
CA MET A 1 2.02 -20.56 8.40
C MET A 1 1.40 -20.56 9.80
N SER A 2 2.14 -20.79 10.88
CA SER A 2 1.56 -20.78 12.25
C SER A 2 1.28 -19.36 12.75
N ASN A 3 0.39 -19.24 13.75
CA ASN A 3 0.07 -17.96 14.42
C ASN A 3 1.34 -17.26 14.93
N THR A 4 2.21 -17.99 15.63
CA THR A 4 3.48 -17.43 16.14
C THR A 4 4.39 -16.92 15.02
N CYS A 5 4.47 -17.64 13.90
CA CYS A 5 5.29 -17.22 12.77
C CYS A 5 4.75 -15.96 12.10
N ILE A 6 3.42 -15.85 11.90
CA ILE A 6 2.82 -14.68 11.25
C ILE A 6 2.96 -13.43 12.12
N THR A 7 2.80 -13.56 13.45
CA THR A 7 3.02 -12.45 14.40
C THR A 7 4.49 -11.99 14.41
N ARG A 8 5.45 -12.92 14.29
CA ARG A 8 6.87 -12.54 14.17
C ARG A 8 7.15 -11.74 12.89
N ILE A 9 6.50 -12.09 11.78
CA ILE A 9 6.62 -11.35 10.52
C ILE A 9 6.05 -9.93 10.65
N GLU A 10 4.89 -9.79 11.27
CA GLU A 10 4.27 -8.48 11.54
C GLU A 10 5.15 -7.62 12.47
N ASN A 11 5.73 -8.20 13.52
CA ASN A 11 6.69 -7.51 14.37
C ASN A 11 7.96 -7.07 13.61
N TYR A 12 8.48 -7.92 12.72
CA TYR A 12 9.63 -7.54 11.89
C TYR A 12 9.28 -6.42 10.92
N TRP A 13 8.07 -6.43 10.35
CA TRP A 13 7.55 -5.32 9.55
C TRP A 13 7.53 -4.02 10.36
N LYS A 14 6.99 -4.04 11.60
CA LYS A 14 6.97 -2.85 12.49
C LYS A 14 8.37 -2.28 12.74
N ILE A 15 9.34 -3.14 13.04
CA ILE A 15 10.73 -2.73 13.30
C ILE A 15 11.34 -2.09 12.04
N LYS A 16 11.18 -2.73 10.87
CA LYS A 16 11.71 -2.22 9.61
C LYS A 16 11.09 -0.89 9.22
N THR A 17 9.76 -0.76 9.32
CA THR A 17 9.04 0.49 9.07
C THR A 17 9.48 1.60 10.02
N LYS A 18 9.65 1.32 11.32
CA LYS A 18 10.13 2.31 12.28
C LYS A 18 11.52 2.83 11.89
N ASN A 19 12.48 1.94 11.65
CA ASN A 19 13.83 2.33 11.28
C ASN A 19 13.85 3.12 9.96
N ALA A 20 13.03 2.71 8.99
CA ALA A 20 12.88 3.44 7.73
C ALA A 20 12.31 4.85 7.93
N ASN A 21 11.29 5.01 8.80
CA ASN A 21 10.73 6.31 9.13
C ASN A 21 11.79 7.23 9.76
N ASP A 22 12.60 6.71 10.69
CA ASP A 22 13.67 7.48 11.32
C ASP A 22 14.69 7.97 10.28
N LEU A 23 15.11 7.10 9.36
CA LEU A 23 16.00 7.45 8.24
C LEU A 23 15.36 8.44 7.27
N PHE A 24 14.09 8.24 6.92
CA PHE A 24 13.33 9.12 6.03
C PHE A 24 13.26 10.54 6.60
N ASN A 25 12.93 10.67 7.88
CA ASN A 25 12.84 11.97 8.56
C ASN A 25 14.20 12.68 8.66
N GLN A 26 15.31 11.95 8.57
CA GLN A 26 16.67 12.49 8.52
C GLN A 26 17.11 12.86 7.09
N GLY A 27 16.29 12.63 6.08
CA GLY A 27 16.65 12.83 4.67
C GLY A 27 17.49 11.71 4.08
N ASN A 28 17.72 10.61 4.81
CA ASN A 28 18.51 9.46 4.38
C ASN A 28 17.67 8.51 3.50
N TYR A 29 17.15 9.04 2.40
CA TYR A 29 16.11 8.39 1.60
C TYR A 29 16.55 7.09 0.93
N ASN A 30 17.82 6.96 0.53
CA ASN A 30 18.32 5.71 -0.06
C ASN A 30 18.33 4.57 0.96
N GLU A 31 18.74 4.84 2.20
CA GLU A 31 18.72 3.84 3.27
C GLU A 31 17.29 3.55 3.71
N ALA A 32 16.45 4.58 3.85
CA ALA A 32 15.03 4.42 4.12
C ALA A 32 14.35 3.52 3.08
N LEU A 33 14.68 3.70 1.79
CA LEU A 33 14.18 2.88 0.70
C LEU A 33 14.52 1.39 0.90
N THR A 34 15.74 1.07 1.33
CA THR A 34 16.14 -0.31 1.62
C THR A 34 15.28 -0.91 2.73
N TYR A 35 15.11 -0.20 3.85
CA TYR A 35 14.30 -0.69 4.97
C TYR A 35 12.80 -0.78 4.64
N TYR A 36 12.23 0.17 3.89
CA TYR A 36 10.85 0.08 3.42
C TYR A 36 10.64 -1.05 2.40
N THR A 37 11.65 -1.37 1.58
CA THR A 37 11.59 -2.51 0.66
C THR A 37 11.53 -3.82 1.44
N ASP A 38 12.36 -3.97 2.47
CA ASP A 38 12.31 -5.10 3.40
C ASP A 38 10.94 -5.22 4.09
N ALA A 39 10.38 -4.09 4.52
CA ALA A 39 9.06 -4.03 5.12
C ALA A 39 7.99 -4.51 4.12
N LEU A 40 7.99 -4.00 2.88
CA LEU A 40 7.04 -4.43 1.85
C LEU A 40 7.09 -5.94 1.64
N TYR A 41 8.29 -6.55 1.57
CA TYR A 41 8.40 -8.01 1.43
C TYR A 41 7.69 -8.75 2.56
N ARG A 42 7.79 -8.27 3.82
CA ARG A 42 7.05 -8.87 4.94
C ARG A 42 5.54 -8.66 4.79
N ALA A 43 5.11 -7.48 4.38
CA ALA A 43 3.70 -7.20 4.11
C ALA A 43 3.14 -8.16 3.04
N GLU A 44 3.88 -8.42 1.96
CA GLU A 44 3.51 -9.39 0.92
C GLU A 44 3.41 -10.84 1.42
N VAL A 45 4.17 -11.21 2.45
CA VAL A 45 4.01 -12.52 3.10
C VAL A 45 2.72 -12.56 3.91
N LEU A 46 2.35 -11.47 4.60
CA LEU A 46 1.09 -11.37 5.33
C LEU A 46 -0.12 -11.47 4.39
N THR A 47 -0.07 -10.81 3.23
CA THR A 47 -1.15 -10.86 2.22
C THR A 47 -1.38 -12.24 1.62
N LYS A 48 -0.37 -13.13 1.67
CA LYS A 48 -0.48 -14.54 1.24
C LYS A 48 -1.01 -15.47 2.34
N ASN A 49 -1.10 -15.00 3.59
CA ASN A 49 -1.49 -15.79 4.76
C ASN A 49 -2.75 -15.23 5.46
N THR A 50 -3.67 -14.62 4.70
CA THR A 50 -4.82 -13.85 5.21
C THR A 50 -5.64 -14.54 6.30
N ARG A 51 -5.96 -15.84 6.15
CA ARG A 51 -6.70 -16.60 7.17
C ARG A 51 -5.98 -16.61 8.52
N THR A 52 -4.65 -16.77 8.51
CA THR A 52 -3.85 -16.78 9.73
C THR A 52 -3.78 -15.38 10.32
N CYS A 53 -3.65 -14.35 9.48
CA CYS A 53 -3.69 -12.95 9.90
C CYS A 53 -5.01 -12.62 10.61
N ASN A 54 -6.15 -13.01 10.02
CA ASN A 54 -7.47 -12.78 10.61
C ASN A 54 -7.62 -13.48 11.97
N ASN A 55 -7.13 -14.72 12.10
CA ASN A 55 -7.21 -15.47 13.36
C ASN A 55 -6.47 -14.79 14.53
N VAL A 56 -5.42 -14.01 14.24
CA VAL A 56 -4.61 -13.34 15.28
C VAL A 56 -4.78 -11.81 15.26
N GLY A 57 -5.76 -11.29 14.50
CA GLY A 57 -6.07 -9.87 14.44
C GLY A 57 -5.02 -8.99 13.75
N ILE A 58 -4.24 -9.54 12.80
CA ILE A 58 -3.29 -8.73 12.02
C ILE A 58 -4.01 -8.06 10.83
N PRO A 59 -3.99 -6.72 10.76
CA PRO A 59 -4.62 -5.95 9.68
C PRO A 59 -3.75 -5.96 8.40
N PHE A 60 -3.70 -7.12 7.72
CA PHE A 60 -2.73 -7.36 6.64
C PHE A 60 -2.91 -6.41 5.44
N MET A 61 -4.14 -5.96 5.16
CA MET A 61 -4.42 -5.02 4.08
C MET A 61 -3.80 -3.65 4.36
N GLN A 62 -4.02 -3.12 5.56
CA GLN A 62 -3.48 -1.83 6.00
C GLN A 62 -1.95 -1.88 6.06
N VAL A 63 -1.38 -2.97 6.56
CA VAL A 63 0.08 -3.19 6.57
C VAL A 63 0.67 -3.11 5.15
N TYR A 64 0.00 -3.71 4.17
CA TYR A 64 0.41 -3.62 2.77
C TYR A 64 0.23 -2.21 2.19
N MET A 65 -0.91 -1.54 2.45
CA MET A 65 -1.15 -0.16 2.01
C MET A 65 -0.11 0.82 2.54
N ILE A 66 0.20 0.76 3.84
CA ILE A 66 1.23 1.60 4.48
C ILE A 66 2.59 1.39 3.80
N SER A 67 2.94 0.14 3.51
CA SER A 67 4.22 -0.18 2.87
C SER A 67 4.33 0.41 1.45
N CYS A 68 3.25 0.32 0.66
CA CYS A 68 3.21 0.93 -0.67
C CYS A 68 3.31 2.46 -0.61
N ASN A 69 2.60 3.10 0.32
CA ASN A 69 2.61 4.56 0.48
C ASN A 69 3.99 5.07 0.91
N ASN A 70 4.63 4.39 1.86
CA ASN A 70 5.98 4.75 2.32
C ASN A 70 7.01 4.67 1.19
N LEU A 71 6.96 3.60 0.38
CA LEU A 71 7.81 3.49 -0.81
C LEU A 71 7.49 4.57 -1.84
N ALA A 72 6.22 4.89 -2.07
CA ALA A 72 5.83 5.95 -3.00
C ALA A 72 6.41 7.30 -2.58
N ASN A 73 6.26 7.67 -1.30
CA ASN A 73 6.84 8.89 -0.75
C ASN A 73 8.37 8.88 -0.83
N THR A 74 9.02 7.75 -0.53
CA THR A 74 10.49 7.64 -0.65
C THR A 74 10.97 7.80 -2.09
N TYR A 75 10.25 7.22 -3.06
CA TYR A 75 10.55 7.43 -4.47
C TYR A 75 10.28 8.88 -4.91
N LYS A 76 9.31 9.58 -4.33
CA LYS A 76 9.10 11.02 -4.55
C LYS A 76 10.34 11.81 -4.17
N GLU A 77 10.80 11.65 -2.94
CA GLU A 77 11.97 12.37 -2.40
C GLU A 77 13.26 12.06 -3.16
N LEU A 78 13.38 10.85 -3.71
CA LEU A 78 14.51 10.45 -4.56
C LEU A 78 14.41 10.94 -6.01
N GLY A 79 13.40 11.74 -6.38
CA GLY A 79 13.21 12.20 -7.75
C GLY A 79 12.84 11.07 -8.74
N LYS A 80 12.15 10.03 -8.25
CA LYS A 80 11.79 8.81 -9.00
C LYS A 80 10.26 8.68 -9.15
N PRO A 81 9.58 9.65 -9.82
CA PRO A 81 8.11 9.72 -9.84
C PRO A 81 7.45 8.51 -10.50
N LYS A 82 8.06 7.92 -11.55
CA LYS A 82 7.53 6.73 -12.20
C LYS A 82 7.43 5.54 -11.25
N GLN A 83 8.45 5.32 -10.42
CA GLN A 83 8.45 4.27 -9.40
C GLN A 83 7.43 4.57 -8.30
N ALA A 84 7.32 5.83 -7.87
CA ALA A 84 6.34 6.23 -6.86
C ALA A 84 4.91 5.93 -7.28
N VAL A 85 4.53 6.37 -8.49
CA VAL A 85 3.20 6.14 -9.07
C VAL A 85 2.95 4.65 -9.25
N ARG A 86 3.94 3.88 -9.72
CA ARG A 86 3.81 2.42 -9.84
C ARG A 86 3.47 1.75 -8.52
N MET A 87 4.04 2.22 -7.40
CA MET A 87 3.74 1.64 -6.08
C MET A 87 2.28 1.85 -5.67
N LEU A 88 1.74 3.05 -5.89
CA LEU A 88 0.34 3.36 -5.60
C LEU A 88 -0.61 2.62 -6.54
N LYS A 89 -0.26 2.46 -7.81
CA LYS A 89 -1.05 1.63 -8.73
C LYS A 89 -1.14 0.18 -8.27
N ASN A 90 0.00 -0.41 -7.92
CA ASN A 90 0.06 -1.79 -7.45
C ASN A 90 -0.80 -2.02 -6.21
N SER A 91 -0.90 -1.02 -5.32
CA SER A 91 -1.74 -1.12 -4.12
C SER A 91 -3.23 -1.14 -4.48
N VAL A 92 -3.67 -0.28 -5.40
CA VAL A 92 -5.04 -0.28 -5.95
C VAL A 92 -5.36 -1.61 -6.65
N TYR A 93 -4.48 -2.09 -7.53
CA TYR A 93 -4.68 -3.37 -8.22
C TYR A 93 -4.81 -4.55 -7.27
N TYR A 94 -4.03 -4.55 -6.18
CA TYR A 94 -4.13 -5.59 -5.16
C TYR A 94 -5.50 -5.60 -4.48
N LEU A 95 -6.07 -4.43 -4.16
CA LEU A 95 -7.39 -4.33 -3.55
C LEU A 95 -8.50 -4.79 -4.50
N LEU A 96 -8.40 -4.46 -5.79
CA LEU A 96 -9.31 -4.99 -6.82
C LEU A 96 -9.26 -6.52 -6.90
N HIS A 97 -8.04 -7.08 -6.88
CA HIS A 97 -7.86 -8.53 -6.85
C HIS A 97 -8.49 -9.18 -5.60
N LEU A 98 -8.41 -8.52 -4.43
CA LEU A 98 -9.06 -9.01 -3.22
C LEU A 98 -10.59 -8.99 -3.34
N ILE A 99 -11.19 -7.95 -3.93
CA ILE A 99 -12.64 -7.87 -4.16
C ILE A 99 -13.12 -9.01 -5.06
N GLU A 100 -12.39 -9.28 -6.16
CA GLU A 100 -12.72 -10.37 -7.07
C GLU A 100 -12.72 -11.73 -6.37
N LYS A 101 -11.76 -11.94 -5.47
CA LYS A 101 -11.59 -13.19 -4.73
C LYS A 101 -12.55 -13.35 -3.54
N ASN A 102 -12.83 -12.27 -2.81
CA ASN A 102 -13.65 -12.28 -1.58
C ASN A 102 -15.05 -11.73 -1.85
N LYS A 103 -15.86 -12.49 -2.61
CA LYS A 103 -17.22 -12.09 -3.02
C LYS A 103 -18.18 -11.73 -1.86
N ASN A 104 -17.86 -12.10 -0.62
CA ASN A 104 -18.78 -12.01 0.53
C ASN A 104 -18.32 -11.08 1.68
N ASP A 105 -17.14 -10.46 1.61
CA ASP A 105 -16.69 -9.50 2.64
C ASP A 105 -16.02 -8.29 1.99
N THR A 106 -16.87 -7.34 1.59
CA THR A 106 -16.51 -6.28 0.64
C THR A 106 -16.33 -4.92 1.29
N GLN A 107 -16.89 -4.64 2.47
CA GLN A 107 -16.92 -3.25 2.98
C GLN A 107 -15.53 -2.70 3.32
N GLU A 108 -14.71 -3.46 4.06
CA GLU A 108 -13.37 -3.02 4.44
C GLU A 108 -12.47 -2.85 3.20
N ILE A 109 -12.53 -3.80 2.27
CA ILE A 109 -11.74 -3.75 1.04
C ILE A 109 -12.18 -2.56 0.16
N GLN A 110 -13.48 -2.28 0.07
CA GLN A 110 -14.00 -1.14 -0.68
C GLN A 110 -13.59 0.20 -0.05
N LEU A 111 -13.59 0.30 1.28
CA LEU A 111 -13.11 1.48 1.99
C LEU A 111 -11.61 1.73 1.71
N GLU A 112 -10.79 0.68 1.79
CA GLU A 112 -9.37 0.78 1.47
C GLU A 112 -9.14 1.09 -0.03
N LEU A 113 -9.96 0.54 -0.94
CA LEU A 113 -9.87 0.84 -2.37
C LEU A 113 -10.15 2.32 -2.63
N ARG A 114 -11.18 2.87 -1.97
CA ARG A 114 -11.50 4.29 -2.04
C ARG A 114 -10.33 5.15 -1.55
N ARG A 115 -9.76 4.83 -0.38
CA ARG A 115 -8.59 5.54 0.18
C ARG A 115 -7.39 5.48 -0.76
N ALA A 116 -7.05 4.29 -1.27
CA ALA A 116 -5.93 4.10 -2.18
C ALA A 116 -6.10 4.86 -3.49
N THR A 117 -7.33 4.88 -4.04
CA THR A 117 -7.66 5.62 -5.27
C THR A 117 -7.52 7.13 -5.06
N LEU A 118 -8.07 7.67 -3.97
CA LEU A 118 -7.94 9.09 -3.64
C LEU A 118 -6.46 9.48 -3.42
N ASN A 119 -5.71 8.66 -2.68
CA ASN A 119 -4.28 8.87 -2.46
C ASN A 119 -3.51 8.86 -3.79
N TYR A 120 -3.80 7.93 -4.70
CA TYR A 120 -3.20 7.90 -6.04
C TYR A 120 -3.38 9.23 -6.77
N PHE A 121 -4.62 9.73 -6.87
CA PHE A 121 -4.89 10.95 -7.61
C PHE A 121 -4.27 12.18 -6.96
N SER A 122 -4.46 12.35 -5.65
CA SER A 122 -3.86 13.47 -4.91
C SER A 122 -2.35 13.47 -5.04
N PHE A 123 -1.71 12.30 -4.93
CA PHE A 123 -0.26 12.18 -5.09
C PHE A 123 0.19 12.52 -6.51
N THR A 124 -0.47 11.98 -7.55
CA THR A 124 -0.10 12.28 -8.95
C THR A 124 -0.25 13.76 -9.31
N GLU A 125 -1.25 14.42 -8.72
CA GLU A 125 -1.45 15.86 -8.87
C GLU A 125 -0.33 16.65 -8.18
N GLU A 126 0.03 16.29 -6.93
CA GLU A 126 1.13 16.91 -6.18
C GLU A 126 2.45 16.89 -6.95
N ILE A 127 2.80 15.74 -7.54
CA ILE A 127 4.05 15.58 -8.30
C ILE A 127 3.94 15.97 -9.78
N GLN A 128 2.81 16.56 -10.20
CA GLN A 128 2.49 16.94 -11.59
C GLN A 128 2.70 15.81 -12.60
N TYR A 129 2.47 14.56 -12.19
CA TYR A 129 2.69 13.38 -13.01
C TYR A 129 1.48 13.11 -13.89
N THR A 130 1.62 13.38 -15.19
CA THR A 130 0.57 13.05 -16.16
C THR A 130 0.73 11.62 -16.65
N ASN A 131 -0.19 10.73 -16.26
CA ASN A 131 -0.28 9.40 -16.85
C ASN A 131 -1.40 9.33 -17.89
N LYS A 132 -1.04 9.29 -19.17
CA LYS A 132 -2.02 9.28 -20.27
C LYS A 132 -2.74 7.93 -20.46
N GLU A 133 -2.32 6.87 -19.79
CA GLU A 133 -2.74 5.49 -20.10
C GLU A 133 -3.61 4.82 -19.03
N ASP A 134 -4.06 5.54 -18.00
CA ASP A 134 -4.65 4.90 -16.83
C ASP A 134 -6.18 4.99 -16.76
N TYR A 135 -6.84 4.54 -17.83
CA TYR A 135 -8.30 4.52 -17.95
C TYR A 135 -8.98 3.87 -16.74
N LEU A 136 -8.43 2.77 -16.22
CA LEU A 136 -8.97 2.14 -15.01
C LEU A 136 -8.97 3.09 -13.81
N MET A 137 -7.89 3.84 -13.57
CA MET A 137 -7.85 4.78 -12.46
C MET A 137 -8.90 5.87 -12.64
N LEU A 138 -9.10 6.36 -13.86
CA LEU A 138 -10.14 7.35 -14.15
C LEU A 138 -11.54 6.81 -13.83
N VAL A 139 -11.84 5.58 -14.27
CA VAL A 139 -13.09 4.89 -13.94
C VAL A 139 -13.27 4.74 -12.42
N LEU A 140 -12.20 4.38 -11.69
CA LEU A 140 -12.25 4.27 -10.23
C LEU A 140 -12.49 5.63 -9.57
N LYS A 141 -11.88 6.73 -10.07
CA LYS A 141 -12.11 8.09 -9.58
C LYS A 141 -13.58 8.47 -9.65
N GLU A 142 -14.19 8.26 -10.81
CA GLU A 142 -15.61 8.59 -11.03
C GLU A 142 -16.53 7.80 -10.10
N ASN A 143 -16.25 6.51 -9.89
CA ASN A 143 -17.04 5.68 -8.99
C ASN A 143 -16.87 6.07 -7.52
N VAL A 144 -15.67 6.49 -7.11
CA VAL A 144 -15.44 7.01 -5.76
C VAL A 144 -16.25 8.29 -5.51
N LEU A 145 -16.23 9.23 -6.46
CA LEU A 145 -16.94 10.51 -6.34
C LEU A 145 -18.47 10.35 -6.36
N LYS A 146 -19.01 9.37 -7.11
CA LYS A 146 -20.45 9.08 -7.13
C LYS A 146 -20.99 8.55 -5.79
N ASN A 147 -20.14 7.94 -4.97
CA ASN A 147 -20.52 7.41 -3.66
C ASN A 147 -20.34 8.43 -2.51
N GLU A 148 -20.13 9.71 -2.82
CA GLU A 148 -20.06 10.84 -1.87
C GLU A 148 -21.34 11.68 -1.81
N ALA A 149 -22.28 11.47 -2.75
CA ALA A 149 -23.58 12.14 -2.85
C ALA A 149 -24.71 11.26 -2.31
#